data_AF-A0A933G795-F1
#
_entry.id   AF-A0A933G795-F1
#
_cell.length_a   1.000
_cell.length_b   1.000
_cell.length_c   1.000
_cell.angle_alpha   90.00
_cell.angle_beta   90.00
_cell.angle_gamma   90.00
#
_symmetry.space_group_name_H-M   'P 1'
#
loop_
_entity.id
_entity.type
_entity.pdbx_description
1 polymer ?
#
loop_
_entity_poly.entity_id
_entity_poly.type
_entity_poly.pdbx_seq_one_letter_code
_entity_poly.pdbx_strand_id
1 'polypeptide(L)'
;MSKTIDHKPKRMQPLRRGLTWRFILLDADEQWRARFGTARLVACCQARDIRDVAQQASRDSLWISFASRTTDALLRNLNLLCAAHHGRRPHLGNILLLEPPRSRSLPILHSWFGKVIGETPGFKTLPLDQLADVLCAPQEEARDLFIGGAVDIESAALSLVRGNLERMSVPLNLFPPSGASRPSFRRFELDDYGHTIRFGEYEAAADAILYEIDPDYRNRINAKRRAEEKGFGPSLRRLRLQRGLERDGFPGITPKTIARLERGEVGRPHAGTLSIIANRLGVEPDQIETF
;
A
#
# COMPACT_ATOMS: atom_id res chain seq x y z
N MET A 1 42.77 30.94 -9.99
CA MET A 1 42.71 30.59 -8.55
C MET A 1 41.25 30.35 -8.17
N SER A 2 40.75 29.13 -8.40
CA SER A 2 39.39 28.74 -7.99
C SER A 2 39.43 28.18 -6.58
N LYS A 3 38.66 28.78 -5.67
CA LYS A 3 38.51 28.31 -4.30
C LYS A 3 37.48 27.17 -4.28
N THR A 4 37.95 25.96 -4.04
CA THR A 4 37.12 24.79 -3.72
C THR A 4 36.49 25.01 -2.35
N ILE A 5 35.16 25.13 -2.30
CA ILE A 5 34.39 25.24 -1.05
C ILE A 5 34.19 23.82 -0.52
N ASP A 6 34.94 23.49 0.51
CA ASP A 6 34.90 22.21 1.21
C ASP A 6 33.68 22.20 2.16
N HIS A 7 32.59 21.55 1.75
CA HIS A 7 31.37 21.42 2.56
C HIS A 7 31.56 20.32 3.62
N LYS A 8 31.97 20.72 4.82
CA LYS A 8 31.99 19.83 5.99
C LYS A 8 30.55 19.43 6.36
N PRO A 9 30.25 18.13 6.57
CA PRO A 9 28.94 17.70 7.03
C PRO A 9 28.65 18.27 8.42
N LYS A 10 27.48 18.90 8.57
CA LYS A 10 26.99 19.45 9.84
C LYS A 10 26.98 18.38 10.93
N ARG A 11 27.68 18.66 12.03
CA ARG A 11 27.72 17.87 13.26
C ARG A 11 26.30 17.66 13.80
N MET A 12 25.95 16.41 14.11
CA MET A 12 24.68 15.98 14.71
C MET A 12 24.32 16.82 15.94
N GLN A 13 23.06 17.28 15.99
CA GLN A 13 22.47 17.81 17.22
C GLN A 13 22.39 16.71 18.29
N PRO A 14 22.58 17.04 19.58
CA PRO A 14 22.52 16.05 20.66
C PRO A 14 21.14 15.41 20.75
N LEU A 15 21.14 14.07 20.74
CA LEU A 15 19.99 13.18 20.86
C LEU A 15 19.14 13.52 22.10
N ARG A 16 17.89 13.98 21.87
CA ARG A 16 16.91 14.17 22.95
C ARG A 16 16.37 12.80 23.39
N ARG A 17 16.63 12.41 24.64
CA ARG A 17 16.06 11.20 25.25
C ARG A 17 14.52 11.24 25.18
N GLY A 18 13.91 10.16 24.68
CA GLY A 18 12.45 9.99 24.60
C GLY A 18 11.85 10.07 23.20
N LEU A 19 12.66 10.28 22.15
CA LEU A 19 12.15 10.31 20.78
C LEU A 19 12.36 8.96 20.05
N THR A 20 11.28 8.22 19.77
CA THR A 20 11.30 7.07 18.85
C THR A 20 11.41 7.53 17.40
N TRP A 21 12.36 6.95 16.66
CA TRP A 21 12.56 7.24 15.24
C TRP A 21 11.54 6.49 14.39
N ARG A 22 10.89 7.19 13.46
CA ARG A 22 9.99 6.57 12.47
C ARG A 22 10.81 5.99 11.31
N PHE A 23 11.80 6.72 10.82
CA PHE A 23 12.63 6.31 9.70
C PHE A 23 14.11 6.34 10.09
N ILE A 24 14.81 5.24 9.80
CA ILE A 24 16.23 5.06 10.11
C ILE A 24 16.94 4.71 8.81
N LEU A 25 17.73 5.63 8.29
CA LEU A 25 18.37 5.50 6.99
C LEU A 25 19.81 5.01 7.14
N LEU A 26 20.17 3.95 6.43
CA LEU A 26 21.54 3.44 6.43
C LEU A 26 22.29 3.95 5.20
N ASP A 27 23.25 4.84 5.41
CA ASP A 27 24.10 5.40 4.34
C ASP A 27 23.30 6.17 3.26
N ALA A 28 22.24 6.89 3.68
CA ALA A 28 21.45 7.70 2.76
C ALA A 28 22.10 9.03 2.40
N ASP A 29 21.98 9.37 1.12
CA ASP A 29 22.35 10.66 0.53
C ASP A 29 21.45 11.81 1.03
N GLU A 30 21.94 13.04 0.92
CA GLU A 30 21.31 14.28 1.36
C GLU A 30 19.98 14.53 0.65
N GLN A 31 19.87 14.16 -0.63
CA GLN A 31 18.62 14.26 -1.39
C GLN A 31 17.49 13.47 -0.74
N TRP A 32 17.79 12.25 -0.27
CA TRP A 32 16.79 11.40 0.36
C TRP A 32 16.40 11.93 1.73
N ARG A 33 17.35 12.47 2.51
CA ARG A 33 17.06 13.08 3.81
C ARG A 33 16.10 14.27 3.69
N ALA A 34 16.26 15.08 2.65
CA ALA A 34 15.40 16.23 2.42
C ALA A 34 13.93 15.83 2.16
N ARG A 35 13.69 14.69 1.52
CA ARG A 35 12.35 14.19 1.16
C ARG A 35 11.51 13.76 2.37
N PHE A 36 12.16 13.28 3.43
CA PHE A 36 11.45 12.88 4.65
C PHE A 36 11.02 14.09 5.51
N GLY A 37 11.42 15.31 5.14
CA GLY A 37 10.90 16.55 5.71
C GLY A 37 10.92 16.58 7.25
N THR A 38 9.73 16.76 7.86
CA THR A 38 9.52 16.80 9.31
C THR A 38 9.36 15.42 9.96
N ALA A 39 9.42 14.34 9.17
CA ALA A 39 9.33 13.00 9.72
C ALA A 39 10.49 12.75 10.68
N ARG A 40 10.24 11.92 11.70
CA ARG A 40 11.24 11.55 12.71
C ARG A 40 12.28 10.63 12.08
N LEU A 41 13.26 11.25 11.41
CA LEU A 41 14.29 10.64 10.61
C LEU A 41 15.64 10.70 11.33
N VAL A 42 16.41 9.61 11.26
CA VAL A 42 17.84 9.63 11.56
C VAL A 42 18.62 8.92 10.46
N ALA A 43 19.71 9.52 10.02
CA ALA A 43 20.63 8.89 9.08
C ALA A 43 21.84 8.35 9.84
N CYS A 44 22.11 7.06 9.67
CA CYS A 44 23.25 6.36 10.23
C CYS A 44 24.31 6.19 9.16
N CYS A 45 25.42 6.92 9.28
CA CYS A 45 26.55 6.81 8.36
C CYS A 45 27.70 6.00 8.97
N GLN A 46 27.72 5.86 10.30
CA GLN A 46 28.79 5.19 11.02
C GLN A 46 28.26 4.09 11.93
N ALA A 47 29.13 3.14 12.27
CA ALA A 47 28.80 2.02 13.15
C ALA A 47 28.29 2.46 14.53
N ARG A 48 28.78 3.60 15.05
CA ARG A 48 28.31 4.16 16.32
C ARG A 48 26.85 4.61 16.21
N ASP A 49 26.48 5.27 15.12
CA ASP A 49 25.13 5.82 14.91
C ASP A 49 24.12 4.68 14.88
N ILE A 50 24.46 3.58 14.18
CA ILE A 50 23.65 2.36 14.13
C ILE A 50 23.38 1.83 15.54
N ARG A 51 24.40 1.77 16.40
CA ARG A 51 24.25 1.24 17.76
C ARG A 51 23.36 2.13 18.64
N ASP A 52 23.61 3.44 18.60
CA ASP A 52 22.87 4.41 19.40
C ASP A 52 21.40 4.45 18.98
N VAL A 53 21.13 4.38 17.68
CA VAL A 53 19.77 4.36 17.13
C VAL A 53 19.08 3.02 17.37
N ALA A 54 19.78 1.89 17.26
CA ALA A 54 19.20 0.57 17.52
C ALA A 54 18.71 0.41 18.97
N GLN A 55 19.35 1.06 19.94
CA GLN A 55 18.89 1.10 21.33
C GLN A 55 17.58 1.90 21.53
N GLN A 56 17.27 2.80 20.60
CA GLN A 56 16.10 3.69 20.63
C GLN A 56 15.03 3.30 19.61
N ALA A 57 15.31 2.30 18.77
CA ALA A 57 14.38 1.80 17.78
C ALA A 57 13.17 1.16 18.47
N SER A 58 12.03 1.27 17.81
CA SER A 58 10.75 0.76 18.29
C SER A 58 10.12 -0.16 17.25
N ARG A 59 8.99 -0.79 17.60
CA ARG A 59 8.24 -1.62 16.66
C ARG A 59 7.71 -0.84 15.44
N ASP A 60 7.56 0.47 15.58
CA ASP A 60 7.07 1.36 14.54
C ASP A 60 8.19 1.97 13.68
N SER A 61 9.44 1.63 13.99
CA SER A 61 10.60 2.11 13.23
C SER A 61 10.73 1.36 11.91
N LEU A 62 11.01 2.09 10.83
CA LEU A 62 11.37 1.53 9.53
C LEU A 62 12.84 1.84 9.22
N TRP A 63 13.63 0.78 9.14
CA TRP A 63 15.01 0.82 8.68
C TRP A 63 15.05 0.74 7.16
N ILE A 64 15.87 1.57 6.52
CA ILE A 64 15.96 1.60 5.05
C ILE A 64 17.43 1.45 4.68
N SER A 65 17.74 0.33 4.03
CA SER A 65 19.08 -0.03 3.61
C SER A 65 19.23 0.14 2.10
N PHE A 66 20.14 1.03 1.70
CA PHE A 66 20.39 1.33 0.29
C PHE A 66 21.33 0.33 -0.37
N ALA A 67 22.13 -0.40 0.40
CA ALA A 67 23.15 -1.28 -0.13
C ALA A 67 23.33 -2.54 0.70
N SER A 68 23.68 -3.64 0.05
CA SER A 68 24.00 -4.92 0.72
C SER A 68 25.12 -4.77 1.77
N ARG A 69 26.14 -3.95 1.49
CA ARG A 69 27.25 -3.65 2.41
C ARG A 69 26.80 -2.97 3.71
N THR A 70 25.78 -2.11 3.66
CA THR A 70 25.27 -1.37 4.81
C THR A 70 24.32 -2.23 5.63
N THR A 71 23.55 -3.12 4.97
CA THR A 71 22.83 -4.21 5.65
C THR A 71 23.78 -5.10 6.44
N ASP A 72 24.93 -5.48 5.86
CA ASP A 72 25.92 -6.29 6.57
C ASP A 72 26.56 -5.53 7.74
N ALA A 73 26.80 -4.23 7.59
CA ALA A 73 27.32 -3.39 8.67
C ALA A 73 26.31 -3.25 9.82
N LEU A 74 25.02 -3.13 9.52
CA LEU A 74 23.93 -3.16 10.49
C LEU A 74 23.98 -4.48 11.28
N LEU A 75 23.94 -5.62 10.59
CA LEU A 75 23.91 -6.94 11.25
C LEU A 75 25.13 -7.19 12.16
N ARG A 76 26.33 -6.77 11.75
CA ARG A 76 27.53 -6.84 12.60
C ARG A 76 27.34 -6.05 13.90
N ASN A 77 26.77 -4.84 13.82
CA ASN A 77 26.54 -4.01 14.99
C ASN A 77 25.41 -4.54 15.89
N LEU A 78 24.35 -5.12 15.31
CA LEU A 78 23.27 -5.74 16.08
C LEU A 78 23.75 -6.96 16.87
N ASN A 79 24.63 -7.78 16.29
CA ASN A 79 25.22 -8.91 17.01
C ASN A 79 26.05 -8.47 18.23
N LEU A 80 26.79 -7.36 18.11
CA LEU A 80 27.53 -6.78 19.24
C LEU A 80 26.57 -6.28 20.34
N LEU A 81 25.45 -5.67 19.96
CA LEU A 81 24.42 -5.24 20.93
C LEU A 81 23.77 -6.43 21.64
N CYS A 82 23.47 -7.51 20.91
CA CYS A 82 22.88 -8.72 21.51
C CYS A 82 23.77 -9.33 22.59
N ALA A 83 25.08 -9.34 22.35
CA ALA A 83 26.06 -9.80 23.32
C ALA A 83 26.07 -8.92 24.58
N ALA A 84 25.94 -7.61 24.43
CA ALA A 84 25.89 -6.66 25.53
C ALA A 84 24.59 -6.74 26.36
N HIS A 85 23.47 -7.15 25.76
CA HIS A 85 22.15 -7.21 26.41
C HIS A 85 21.75 -8.62 26.90
N HIS A 86 22.72 -9.50 27.17
CA HIS A 86 22.49 -10.86 27.70
C HIS A 86 21.42 -11.66 26.94
N GLY A 87 21.37 -11.50 25.61
CA GLY A 87 20.43 -12.25 24.76
C GLY A 87 19.00 -11.69 24.71
N ARG A 88 18.65 -10.62 25.42
CA ARG A 88 17.38 -9.90 25.19
C ARG A 88 17.45 -9.16 23.86
N ARG A 89 16.61 -9.55 22.91
CA ARG A 89 16.55 -8.94 21.57
C ARG A 89 15.50 -7.83 21.54
N PRO A 90 15.90 -6.55 21.44
CA PRO A 90 14.95 -5.49 21.10
C PRO A 90 14.35 -5.75 19.71
N HIS A 91 13.04 -5.59 19.59
CA HIS A 91 12.38 -5.63 18.28
C HIS A 91 12.63 -4.29 17.58
N LEU A 92 13.36 -4.30 16.47
CA LEU A 92 13.85 -3.08 15.82
C LEU A 92 12.85 -2.44 14.84
N GLY A 93 11.63 -2.99 14.80
CA GLY A 93 10.59 -2.60 13.86
C GLY A 93 10.70 -3.38 12.56
N ASN A 94 10.70 -2.68 11.44
CA ASN A 94 10.71 -3.27 10.10
C ASN A 94 11.93 -2.79 9.31
N ILE A 95 12.29 -3.52 8.25
CA ILE A 95 13.36 -3.13 7.35
C ILE A 95 12.93 -3.22 5.88
N LEU A 96 13.30 -2.20 5.11
CA LEU A 96 13.20 -2.14 3.66
C LEU A 96 14.62 -2.16 3.06
N LEU A 97 14.88 -3.14 2.22
CA LEU A 97 16.15 -3.35 1.53
C LEU A 97 15.96 -2.93 0.08
N LEU A 98 16.69 -1.91 -0.36
CA LEU A 98 16.68 -1.46 -1.76
C LEU A 98 17.65 -2.27 -2.63
N GLU A 99 18.63 -2.91 -1.99
CA GLU A 99 19.45 -3.96 -2.57
C GLU A 99 19.25 -5.28 -1.81
N PRO A 100 19.15 -6.41 -2.53
CA PRO A 100 18.96 -7.71 -1.92
C PRO A 100 20.14 -8.04 -0.98
N PRO A 101 19.87 -8.57 0.22
CA PRO A 101 20.93 -8.95 1.14
C PRO A 101 21.50 -10.31 0.73
N ARG A 102 22.61 -10.72 1.35
CA ARG A 102 23.14 -12.07 1.16
C ARG A 102 22.16 -13.09 1.74
N SER A 103 21.89 -14.21 1.05
CA SER A 103 20.89 -15.20 1.51
C SER A 103 21.15 -15.72 2.93
N ARG A 104 22.42 -15.87 3.32
CA ARG A 104 22.82 -16.29 4.68
C ARG A 104 22.45 -15.29 5.79
N SER A 105 22.16 -14.05 5.43
CA SER A 105 21.80 -12.99 6.38
C SER A 105 20.30 -12.92 6.66
N LEU A 106 19.45 -13.52 5.81
CA LEU A 106 18.00 -13.48 5.95
C LEU A 106 17.49 -14.02 7.29
N PRO A 107 17.94 -15.19 7.79
CA PRO A 107 17.48 -15.68 9.09
C PRO A 107 17.80 -14.72 10.24
N ILE A 108 18.93 -14.02 10.14
CA ILE A 108 19.34 -13.03 11.14
C ILE A 108 18.42 -11.81 11.05
N LEU A 109 18.17 -11.29 9.85
CA LEU A 109 17.25 -10.15 9.64
C LEU A 109 15.84 -10.45 10.18
N HIS A 110 15.27 -11.60 9.84
CA HIS A 110 13.96 -12.05 10.34
C HIS A 110 13.92 -12.25 11.86
N SER A 111 15.09 -12.41 12.51
CA SER A 111 15.17 -12.50 13.97
C SER A 111 15.20 -11.14 14.69
N TRP A 112 15.44 -10.05 13.96
CA TRP A 112 15.55 -8.68 14.49
C TRP A 112 14.38 -7.79 14.08
N PHE A 113 13.82 -8.04 12.89
CA PHE A 113 12.78 -7.23 12.26
C PHE A 113 11.49 -8.03 12.10
N GLY A 114 10.35 -7.37 12.30
CA GLY A 114 9.03 -7.98 12.08
C GLY A 114 8.73 -8.22 10.61
N LYS A 115 9.06 -7.24 9.75
CA LYS A 115 8.95 -7.35 8.29
C LYS A 115 10.29 -7.04 7.63
N VAL A 116 10.71 -7.87 6.68
CA VAL A 116 11.97 -7.74 5.91
C VAL A 116 11.64 -7.62 4.42
N ILE A 117 11.55 -6.40 3.89
CA ILE A 117 11.13 -6.15 2.51
C ILE A 117 12.36 -6.06 1.59
N GLY A 118 12.26 -6.54 0.35
CA GLY A 118 13.37 -6.51 -0.61
C GLY A 118 14.40 -7.63 -0.46
N GLU A 119 13.97 -8.80 0.04
CA GLU A 119 14.86 -9.94 0.27
C GLU A 119 15.29 -10.67 -1.00
N THR A 120 14.58 -10.49 -2.12
CA THR A 120 14.84 -11.22 -3.37
C THR A 120 15.59 -10.36 -4.41
N PRO A 121 16.53 -10.92 -5.18
CA PRO A 121 17.26 -10.17 -6.21
C PRO A 121 16.39 -9.60 -7.33
N GLY A 122 15.21 -10.17 -7.56
CA GLY A 122 14.23 -9.68 -8.54
C GLY A 122 13.26 -8.63 -7.98
N PHE A 123 13.44 -8.21 -6.73
CA PHE A 123 12.57 -7.21 -6.12
C PHE A 123 12.77 -5.84 -6.79
N LYS A 124 11.69 -5.28 -7.30
CA LYS A 124 11.63 -3.93 -7.85
C LYS A 124 10.92 -3.03 -6.87
N THR A 125 11.44 -1.83 -6.68
CA THR A 125 10.81 -0.78 -5.89
C THR A 125 10.34 0.34 -6.80
N LEU A 126 9.47 1.20 -6.27
CA LEU A 126 9.25 2.51 -6.86
C LEU A 126 10.59 3.28 -7.02
N PRO A 127 10.65 4.23 -7.97
CA PRO A 127 11.67 5.26 -7.99
C PRO A 127 11.83 5.91 -6.61
N LEU A 128 13.07 6.27 -6.25
CA LEU A 128 13.42 6.68 -4.88
C LEU A 128 12.65 7.91 -4.38
N ASP A 129 12.30 8.81 -5.28
CA ASP A 129 11.49 10.00 -5.01
C ASP A 129 10.04 9.62 -4.71
N GLN A 130 9.41 8.83 -5.56
CA GLN A 130 8.04 8.33 -5.36
C GLN A 130 7.95 7.46 -4.09
N LEU A 131 8.94 6.60 -3.86
CA LEU A 131 9.01 5.71 -2.69
C LEU A 131 8.99 6.50 -1.38
N ALA A 132 9.77 7.58 -1.29
CA ALA A 132 9.83 8.41 -0.08
C ALA A 132 8.46 9.04 0.21
N ASP A 133 7.78 9.54 -0.83
CA ASP A 133 6.47 10.18 -0.70
C ASP A 133 5.41 9.18 -0.22
N VAL A 134 5.37 7.97 -0.80
CA VAL A 134 4.45 6.90 -0.39
C VAL A 134 4.71 6.43 1.06
N LEU A 135 5.98 6.30 1.47
CA LEU A 135 6.31 5.92 2.86
C LEU A 135 5.93 7.01 3.88
N CYS A 136 5.98 8.27 3.47
CA CYS A 136 5.60 9.41 4.30
C CYS A 136 4.10 9.65 4.36
N ALA A 137 3.34 9.14 3.38
CA ALA A 137 1.89 9.26 3.33
C ALA A 137 1.21 8.72 4.61
N PRO A 138 -0.01 9.19 4.94
CA PRO A 138 -0.82 8.62 6.01
C PRO A 138 -1.02 7.12 5.81
N GLN A 139 -1.04 6.34 6.89
CA GLN A 139 -1.16 4.87 6.79
C GLN A 139 -2.41 4.41 6.03
N GLU A 140 -3.51 5.15 6.12
CA GLU A 140 -4.76 4.83 5.43
C GLU A 140 -4.68 4.95 3.91
N GLU A 141 -3.80 5.82 3.42
CA GLU A 141 -3.51 6.02 2.01
C GLU A 141 -2.41 5.07 1.56
N ALA A 142 -1.30 5.00 2.32
CA ALA A 142 -0.15 4.16 2.01
C ALA A 142 -0.50 2.66 1.90
N ARG A 143 -1.53 2.17 2.61
CA ARG A 143 -2.01 0.78 2.48
C ARG A 143 -2.64 0.45 1.13
N ASP A 144 -3.01 1.47 0.35
CA ASP A 144 -3.64 1.32 -0.97
C ASP A 144 -2.65 1.61 -2.11
N LEU A 145 -1.37 1.87 -1.78
CA LEU A 145 -0.28 2.17 -2.70
C LEU A 145 0.78 1.07 -2.66
N PHE A 146 1.31 0.69 -3.83
CA PHE A 146 2.41 -0.30 -3.90
C PHE A 146 3.78 0.37 -3.89
N ILE A 147 4.68 -0.09 -3.03
CA ILE A 147 6.07 0.41 -2.95
C ILE A 147 7.07 -0.49 -3.67
N GLY A 148 6.69 -1.73 -3.97
CA GLY A 148 7.55 -2.67 -4.65
C GLY A 148 6.92 -4.05 -4.83
N GLY A 149 7.65 -4.94 -5.48
CA GLY A 149 7.23 -6.31 -5.68
C GLY A 149 8.28 -7.17 -6.38
N ALA A 150 8.00 -8.46 -6.52
CA ALA A 150 8.81 -9.39 -7.29
C ALA A 150 7.90 -10.34 -8.05
N VAL A 151 8.23 -10.59 -9.32
CA VAL A 151 7.59 -11.62 -10.14
C VAL A 151 8.33 -12.93 -9.95
N ASP A 152 7.58 -13.98 -9.66
CA ASP A 152 8.03 -15.35 -9.72
C ASP A 152 7.27 -16.09 -10.84
N ILE A 153 7.98 -16.34 -11.94
CA ILE A 153 7.41 -17.01 -13.11
C ILE A 153 7.18 -18.51 -12.81
N GLU A 154 8.01 -19.12 -11.95
CA GLU A 154 7.93 -20.54 -11.66
C GLU A 154 6.67 -20.86 -10.84
N SER A 155 6.34 -20.02 -9.86
CA SER A 155 5.09 -20.13 -9.10
C SER A 155 3.89 -19.42 -9.75
N ALA A 156 4.10 -18.79 -10.92
CA ALA A 156 3.09 -17.98 -11.61
C ALA A 156 2.42 -16.93 -10.69
N ALA A 157 3.22 -16.29 -9.83
CA ALA A 157 2.75 -15.30 -8.87
C ALA A 157 3.58 -14.01 -8.88
N LEU A 158 2.91 -12.89 -8.64
CA LEU A 158 3.49 -11.59 -8.34
C LEU A 158 3.34 -11.33 -6.84
N SER A 159 4.44 -11.15 -6.14
CA SER A 159 4.43 -10.66 -4.75
C SER A 159 4.50 -9.14 -4.76
N LEU A 160 3.46 -8.46 -4.28
CA LEU A 160 3.42 -7.00 -4.12
C LEU A 160 3.58 -6.62 -2.66
N VAL A 161 4.19 -5.47 -2.41
CA VAL A 161 4.35 -4.85 -1.09
C VAL A 161 3.70 -3.47 -1.12
N ARG A 162 2.83 -3.22 -0.14
CA ARG A 162 2.13 -1.94 0.04
C ARG A 162 2.94 -0.94 0.84
N GLY A 163 2.56 0.33 0.83
CA GLY A 163 3.20 1.38 1.62
C GLY A 163 3.14 1.17 3.14
N ASN A 164 2.17 0.40 3.64
CA ASN A 164 2.13 -0.07 5.03
C ASN A 164 3.00 -1.34 5.30
N LEU A 165 3.83 -1.73 4.33
CA LEU A 165 4.72 -2.89 4.31
C LEU A 165 4.00 -4.24 4.33
N GLU A 166 2.68 -4.30 4.17
CA GLU A 166 1.97 -5.57 3.99
C GLU A 166 2.27 -6.18 2.63
N ARG A 167 2.39 -7.51 2.61
CA ARG A 167 2.65 -8.28 1.41
C ARG A 167 1.35 -8.90 0.93
N MET A 168 1.17 -8.95 -0.38
CA MET A 168 0.10 -9.70 -1.01
C MET A 168 0.65 -10.51 -2.19
N SER A 169 0.05 -11.66 -2.43
CA SER A 169 0.35 -12.50 -3.58
C SER A 169 -0.77 -12.36 -4.60
N VAL A 170 -0.40 -12.08 -5.85
CA VAL A 170 -1.31 -11.87 -6.97
C VAL A 170 -0.99 -12.90 -8.04
N PRO A 171 -1.93 -13.77 -8.45
CA PRO A 171 -1.66 -14.74 -9.50
C PRO A 171 -1.49 -14.03 -10.85
N LEU A 172 -0.53 -14.48 -11.68
CA LEU A 172 -0.23 -13.80 -12.94
C LEU A 172 -1.38 -13.87 -13.97
N ASN A 173 -2.30 -14.82 -13.81
CA ASN A 173 -3.51 -14.92 -14.64
C ASN A 173 -4.51 -13.77 -14.39
N LEU A 174 -4.34 -12.98 -13.32
CA LEU A 174 -5.12 -11.76 -13.09
C LEU A 174 -4.86 -10.71 -14.18
N PHE A 175 -3.76 -10.84 -14.92
CA PHE A 175 -3.36 -9.93 -15.98
C PHE A 175 -3.60 -10.59 -17.35
N PRO A 176 -4.85 -10.70 -17.83
CA PRO A 176 -5.11 -11.19 -19.17
C PRO A 176 -4.62 -10.17 -20.21
N PRO A 177 -4.24 -10.60 -21.42
CA PRO A 177 -4.02 -9.68 -22.54
C PRO A 177 -5.20 -8.72 -22.73
N SER A 178 -4.91 -7.44 -22.93
CA SER A 178 -5.92 -6.39 -23.12
C SER A 178 -5.71 -5.72 -24.47
N GLY A 179 -6.59 -5.99 -25.43
CA GLY A 179 -6.45 -5.49 -26.80
C GLY A 179 -5.12 -5.92 -27.44
N ALA A 180 -4.28 -4.93 -27.78
CA ALA A 180 -2.96 -5.18 -28.38
C ALA A 180 -1.83 -5.40 -27.36
N SER A 181 -2.05 -5.10 -26.06
CA SER A 181 -1.00 -5.22 -25.04
C SER A 181 -1.04 -6.62 -24.39
N ARG A 182 0.12 -7.27 -24.36
CA ARG A 182 0.35 -8.53 -23.64
C ARG A 182 1.32 -8.27 -22.50
N PRO A 183 1.04 -8.74 -21.27
CA PRO A 183 1.93 -8.51 -20.15
C PRO A 183 3.25 -9.25 -20.36
N SER A 184 4.35 -8.51 -20.29
CA SER A 184 5.69 -9.07 -20.21
C SER A 184 6.15 -9.05 -18.75
N PHE A 185 5.88 -10.13 -18.02
CA PHE A 185 6.14 -10.19 -16.58
C PHE A 185 7.62 -10.01 -16.20
N ARG A 186 8.56 -10.24 -17.14
CA ARG A 186 9.99 -9.95 -16.94
C ARG A 186 10.32 -8.45 -16.92
N ARG A 187 9.44 -7.62 -17.47
CA ARG A 187 9.52 -6.15 -17.49
C ARG A 187 8.62 -5.53 -16.42
N PHE A 188 8.60 -6.15 -15.24
CA PHE A 188 7.84 -5.65 -14.09
C PHE A 188 8.43 -4.35 -13.55
N GLU A 189 7.59 -3.32 -13.47
CA GLU A 189 7.92 -2.00 -12.91
C GLU A 189 6.71 -1.44 -12.15
N LEU A 190 6.97 -0.47 -11.27
CA LEU A 190 5.95 0.31 -10.58
C LEU A 190 6.14 1.78 -10.94
N ASP A 191 5.04 2.50 -11.06
CA ASP A 191 5.04 3.93 -11.37
C ASP A 191 3.83 4.62 -10.75
N ASP A 192 3.69 5.92 -11.00
CA ASP A 192 2.58 6.76 -10.56
C ASP A 192 2.36 6.66 -9.04
N TYR A 193 3.45 6.79 -8.27
CA TYR A 193 3.44 6.73 -6.80
C TYR A 193 2.82 5.44 -6.26
N GLY A 194 2.95 4.33 -6.99
CA GLY A 194 2.43 3.03 -6.59
C GLY A 194 0.97 2.81 -6.95
N HIS A 195 0.35 3.71 -7.71
CA HIS A 195 -0.98 3.53 -8.29
C HIS A 195 -0.96 2.64 -9.53
N THR A 196 0.19 2.47 -10.19
CA THR A 196 0.27 1.71 -11.44
C THR A 196 1.39 0.68 -11.38
N ILE A 197 1.08 -0.54 -11.82
CA ILE A 197 2.08 -1.55 -12.15
C ILE A 197 2.18 -1.74 -13.65
N ARG A 198 3.39 -2.00 -14.13
CA ARG A 198 3.69 -2.17 -15.56
C ARG A 198 4.35 -3.51 -15.82
N PHE A 199 3.99 -4.13 -16.93
CA PHE A 199 4.62 -5.33 -17.48
C PHE A 199 5.04 -5.04 -18.93
N GLY A 200 5.97 -4.10 -19.12
CA GLY A 200 6.28 -3.49 -20.41
C GLY A 200 5.25 -2.42 -20.80
N GLU A 201 4.55 -2.64 -21.92
CA GLU A 201 3.48 -1.74 -22.41
C GLU A 201 2.10 -2.06 -21.79
N TYR A 202 2.02 -3.14 -21.01
CA TYR A 202 0.81 -3.48 -20.28
C TYR A 202 0.81 -2.75 -18.94
N GLU A 203 -0.27 -2.06 -18.62
CA GLU A 203 -0.47 -1.34 -17.37
C GLU A 203 -1.68 -1.89 -16.62
N ALA A 204 -1.57 -1.99 -15.30
CA ALA A 204 -2.68 -2.30 -14.42
C ALA A 204 -2.69 -1.35 -13.23
N ALA A 205 -3.88 -0.82 -12.93
CA ALA A 205 -4.08 0.08 -11.82
C ALA A 205 -4.15 -0.69 -10.49
N ALA A 206 -3.60 -0.11 -9.44
CA ALA A 206 -3.52 -0.70 -8.12
C ALA A 206 -4.91 -0.93 -7.52
N ASP A 207 -5.85 -0.01 -7.75
CA ASP A 207 -7.23 -0.12 -7.29
C ASP A 207 -7.95 -1.35 -7.87
N ALA A 208 -7.74 -1.66 -9.15
CA ALA A 208 -8.29 -2.83 -9.81
C ALA A 208 -7.74 -4.14 -9.20
N ILE A 209 -6.42 -4.18 -8.96
CA ILE A 209 -5.75 -5.34 -8.32
C ILE A 209 -6.25 -5.52 -6.90
N LEU A 210 -6.30 -4.43 -6.11
CA LEU A 210 -6.78 -4.45 -4.74
C LEU A 210 -8.26 -4.84 -4.66
N TYR A 211 -9.10 -4.36 -5.58
CA TYR A 211 -10.51 -4.73 -5.60
C TYR A 211 -10.74 -6.23 -5.82
N GLU A 212 -9.93 -6.87 -6.66
CA GLU A 212 -10.06 -8.30 -6.94
C GLU A 212 -9.46 -9.16 -5.81
N ILE A 213 -8.31 -8.77 -5.26
CA ILE A 213 -7.53 -9.63 -4.36
C ILE A 213 -7.77 -9.32 -2.87
N ASP A 214 -8.13 -8.09 -2.51
CA ASP A 214 -8.26 -7.64 -1.13
C ASP A 214 -9.74 -7.41 -0.73
N PRO A 215 -10.35 -8.32 0.07
CA PRO A 215 -11.71 -8.16 0.56
C PRO A 215 -11.92 -6.89 1.37
N ASP A 216 -10.95 -6.46 2.17
CA ASP A 216 -11.07 -5.28 3.03
C ASP A 216 -11.06 -3.99 2.20
N TYR A 217 -10.19 -3.92 1.18
CA TYR A 217 -10.22 -2.83 0.21
C TYR A 217 -11.58 -2.75 -0.50
N ARG A 218 -12.05 -3.88 -1.04
CA ARG A 218 -13.34 -3.97 -1.71
C ARG A 218 -14.50 -3.54 -0.81
N ASN A 219 -14.49 -3.96 0.45
CA ASN A 219 -15.50 -3.58 1.44
C ASN A 219 -15.49 -2.07 1.72
N ARG A 220 -14.31 -1.46 1.89
CA ARG A 220 -14.17 -0.01 2.09
C ARG A 220 -14.67 0.78 0.89
N ILE A 221 -14.28 0.40 -0.33
CA ILE A 221 -14.73 1.08 -1.55
C ILE A 221 -16.23 0.92 -1.75
N ASN A 222 -16.79 -0.26 -1.50
CA ASN A 222 -18.24 -0.47 -1.57
C ASN A 222 -19.00 0.30 -0.47
N ALA A 223 -18.43 0.45 0.72
CA ALA A 223 -18.99 1.31 1.77
C ALA A 223 -18.96 2.79 1.37
N LYS A 224 -17.85 3.26 0.79
CA LYS A 224 -17.71 4.62 0.27
C LYS A 224 -18.70 4.90 -0.86
N ARG A 225 -18.79 4.00 -1.85
CA ARG A 225 -19.79 4.09 -2.94
C ARG A 225 -21.21 4.13 -2.40
N ARG A 226 -21.56 3.29 -1.41
CA ARG A 226 -22.88 3.35 -0.75
C ARG A 226 -23.13 4.68 -0.03
N ALA A 227 -22.11 5.26 0.57
CA ALA A 227 -22.23 6.55 1.24
C ALA A 227 -22.36 7.72 0.25
N GLU A 228 -21.77 7.61 -0.95
CA GLU A 228 -21.81 8.63 -2.01
C GLU A 228 -23.07 8.51 -2.89
N GLU A 229 -23.49 7.30 -3.22
CA GLU A 229 -24.70 6.97 -3.98
C GLU A 229 -25.96 7.12 -3.11
N LYS A 230 -26.22 8.34 -2.63
CA LYS A 230 -27.44 8.69 -1.90
C LYS A 230 -28.61 8.97 -2.86
N GLY A 231 -29.81 8.61 -2.44
CA GLY A 231 -31.05 8.96 -3.13
C GLY A 231 -31.90 7.76 -3.55
N PHE A 232 -33.08 8.05 -4.08
CA PHE A 232 -34.09 7.05 -4.40
C PHE A 232 -33.60 5.96 -5.37
N GLY A 233 -32.93 6.35 -6.47
CA GLY A 233 -32.49 5.44 -7.52
C GLY A 233 -31.49 4.37 -7.06
N PRO A 234 -30.35 4.74 -6.47
CA PRO A 234 -29.37 3.78 -5.97
C PRO A 234 -29.94 2.88 -4.86
N SER A 235 -30.80 3.40 -3.99
CA SER A 235 -31.41 2.65 -2.90
C SER A 235 -32.43 1.64 -3.42
N LEU A 236 -33.25 2.03 -4.41
CA LEU A 236 -34.13 1.13 -5.17
C LEU A 236 -33.34 0.00 -5.84
N ARG A 237 -32.24 0.33 -6.53
CA ARG A 237 -31.40 -0.67 -7.20
C ARG A 237 -30.84 -1.69 -6.20
N ARG A 238 -30.31 -1.21 -5.07
CA ARG A 238 -29.75 -2.06 -4.01
C ARG A 238 -30.79 -2.99 -3.42
N LEU A 239 -31.93 -2.43 -3.00
CA LEU A 239 -33.01 -3.21 -2.41
C LEU A 239 -33.56 -4.25 -3.40
N ARG A 240 -33.68 -3.89 -4.69
CA ARG A 240 -34.09 -4.84 -5.73
C ARG A 240 -33.12 -6.02 -5.85
N LEU A 241 -31.81 -5.75 -5.91
CA LEU A 241 -30.78 -6.79 -6.01
C LEU A 241 -30.73 -7.65 -4.73
N GLN A 242 -30.87 -7.05 -3.55
CA GLN A 242 -30.93 -7.77 -2.27
C GLN A 242 -32.11 -8.73 -2.19
N ARG A 243 -33.24 -8.39 -2.83
CA ARG A 243 -34.43 -9.24 -2.93
C ARG A 243 -34.39 -10.21 -4.11
N GLY A 244 -33.30 -10.26 -4.88
CA GLY A 244 -33.16 -11.15 -6.04
C GLY A 244 -34.17 -10.85 -7.16
N LEU A 245 -34.65 -9.60 -7.27
CA LEU A 245 -35.67 -9.22 -8.24
C LEU A 245 -35.05 -8.70 -9.53
N GLU A 246 -35.58 -9.12 -10.67
CA GLU A 246 -35.26 -8.56 -11.97
C GLU A 246 -36.02 -7.24 -12.22
N ARG A 247 -35.63 -6.48 -13.25
CA ARG A 247 -36.23 -5.17 -13.56
C ARG A 247 -37.66 -5.28 -14.11
N ASP A 248 -38.02 -6.42 -14.66
CA ASP A 248 -39.37 -6.77 -15.11
C ASP A 248 -40.25 -7.35 -14.00
N GLY A 249 -39.69 -7.60 -12.81
CA GLY A 249 -40.40 -8.14 -11.66
C GLY A 249 -41.41 -7.19 -10.99
N PHE A 250 -41.67 -6.01 -11.58
CA PHE A 250 -42.56 -4.96 -11.05
C PHE A 250 -43.84 -4.87 -11.90
N PRO A 251 -44.99 -5.38 -11.41
CA PRO A 251 -46.24 -5.38 -12.17
C PRO A 251 -46.68 -3.96 -12.55
N GLY A 252 -47.01 -3.74 -13.82
CA GLY A 252 -47.48 -2.43 -14.30
C GLY A 252 -46.40 -1.36 -14.44
N ILE A 253 -45.11 -1.70 -14.27
CA ILE A 253 -43.99 -0.80 -14.49
C ILE A 253 -43.04 -1.42 -15.51
N THR A 254 -42.70 -0.68 -16.57
CA THR A 254 -41.79 -1.21 -17.57
C THR A 254 -40.35 -1.36 -17.02
N PRO A 255 -39.58 -2.37 -17.47
CA PRO A 255 -38.18 -2.52 -17.07
C PRO A 255 -37.32 -1.29 -17.37
N LYS A 256 -37.66 -0.59 -18.47
CA LYS A 256 -37.02 0.67 -18.86
C LYS A 256 -37.29 1.77 -17.84
N THR A 257 -38.52 1.88 -17.32
CA THR A 257 -38.88 2.84 -16.27
C THR A 257 -38.11 2.55 -14.98
N ILE A 258 -38.03 1.29 -14.54
CA ILE A 258 -37.20 0.91 -13.38
C ILE A 258 -35.73 1.28 -13.62
N ALA A 259 -35.18 0.98 -14.79
CA ALA A 259 -33.80 1.35 -15.12
C ALA A 259 -33.55 2.88 -15.15
N ARG A 260 -34.54 3.69 -15.50
CA ARG A 260 -34.45 5.17 -15.44
C ARG A 260 -34.51 5.68 -14.00
N LEU A 261 -35.38 5.10 -13.16
CA LEU A 261 -35.48 5.41 -11.73
C LEU A 261 -34.20 5.04 -10.99
N GLU A 262 -33.64 3.85 -11.25
CA GLU A 262 -32.37 3.41 -10.66
C GLU A 262 -31.20 4.33 -11.03
N ARG A 263 -31.21 4.91 -12.23
CA ARG A 263 -30.19 5.85 -12.73
C ARG A 263 -30.43 7.30 -12.28
N GLY A 264 -31.51 7.58 -11.56
CA GLY A 264 -31.85 8.95 -11.16
C GLY A 264 -32.23 9.88 -12.32
N GLU A 265 -32.53 9.34 -13.50
CA GLU A 265 -32.92 10.12 -14.70
C GLU A 265 -34.35 10.68 -14.62
N VAL A 266 -35.10 10.22 -13.63
CA VAL A 266 -36.45 10.68 -13.31
C VAL A 266 -36.44 11.01 -11.83
N GLY A 267 -37.05 12.14 -11.45
CA GLY A 267 -37.24 12.50 -10.04
C GLY A 267 -38.10 11.45 -9.30
N ARG A 268 -38.56 11.81 -8.08
CA ARG A 268 -39.39 10.88 -7.30
C ARG A 268 -40.61 10.40 -8.11
N PRO A 269 -40.84 9.08 -8.23
CA PRO A 269 -41.96 8.55 -8.99
C PRO A 269 -43.28 8.97 -8.36
N HIS A 270 -44.35 9.03 -9.18
CA HIS A 270 -45.70 9.28 -8.69
C HIS A 270 -46.11 8.24 -7.63
N ALA A 271 -46.95 8.65 -6.68
CA ALA A 271 -47.33 7.84 -5.50
C ALA A 271 -47.83 6.42 -5.85
N GLY A 272 -48.57 6.28 -6.95
CA GLY A 272 -49.03 4.95 -7.44
C GLY A 272 -47.88 4.04 -7.86
N THR A 273 -46.93 4.56 -8.65
CA THR A 273 -45.72 3.84 -9.07
C THR A 273 -44.84 3.49 -7.87
N LEU A 274 -44.71 4.43 -6.92
CA LEU A 274 -43.93 4.22 -5.70
C LEU A 274 -44.53 3.10 -4.83
N SER A 275 -45.86 3.05 -4.70
CA SER A 275 -46.56 2.02 -3.92
C SER A 275 -46.38 0.61 -4.51
N ILE A 276 -46.43 0.49 -5.84
CA ILE A 276 -46.18 -0.78 -6.55
C ILE A 276 -44.75 -1.27 -6.26
N ILE A 277 -43.77 -0.37 -6.35
CA ILE A 277 -42.36 -0.67 -6.08
C ILE A 277 -42.18 -1.12 -4.63
N ALA A 278 -42.71 -0.34 -3.66
CA ALA A 278 -42.62 -0.61 -2.24
C ALA A 278 -43.23 -1.98 -1.86
N ASN A 279 -44.45 -2.25 -2.33
CA ASN A 279 -45.14 -3.51 -2.12
C ASN A 279 -44.34 -4.70 -2.66
N ARG A 280 -43.74 -4.57 -3.85
CA ARG A 280 -42.96 -5.65 -4.44
C ARG A 280 -41.65 -5.92 -3.70
N LEU A 281 -41.07 -4.87 -3.11
CA LEU A 281 -39.82 -4.93 -2.33
C LEU A 281 -40.04 -5.31 -0.86
N GLY A 282 -41.29 -5.30 -0.40
CA GLY A 282 -41.68 -5.64 0.98
C GLY A 282 -41.20 -4.60 1.99
N VAL A 283 -41.29 -3.31 1.63
CA VAL A 283 -40.93 -2.16 2.48
C VAL A 283 -41.96 -1.05 2.32
N GLU A 284 -41.99 -0.11 3.24
CA GLU A 284 -42.80 1.11 3.08
C GLU A 284 -42.18 2.07 2.04
N PRO A 285 -43.00 2.88 1.33
CA PRO A 285 -42.52 3.83 0.31
C PRO A 285 -41.39 4.77 0.75
N ASP A 286 -41.44 5.25 1.98
CA ASP A 286 -40.48 6.14 2.62
C ASP A 286 -39.20 5.42 3.08
N GLN A 287 -39.27 4.11 3.29
CA GLN A 287 -38.12 3.29 3.70
C GLN A 287 -37.18 2.98 2.55
N ILE A 288 -37.60 3.08 1.28
CA ILE A 288 -36.77 2.74 0.12
C ILE A 288 -35.45 3.54 0.11
N GLU A 289 -35.47 4.82 0.49
CA GLU A 289 -34.29 5.69 0.52
C GLU A 289 -33.33 5.41 1.70
N THR A 290 -33.71 4.52 2.63
CA THR A 290 -32.89 4.17 3.81
C THR A 290 -31.96 2.98 3.59
N PHE A 291 -32.13 2.23 2.49
CA PHE A 291 -31.32 1.07 2.12
C PHE A 291 -30.14 1.44 1.24
#